data_AF-A0A2M7TRU7-F1
#
_entry.id   AF-A0A2M7TRU7-F1
#
_cell.length_a   1.000
_cell.length_b   1.000
_cell.length_c   1.000
_cell.angle_alpha   90.00
_cell.angle_beta   90.00
_cell.angle_gamma   90.00
#
_symmetry.space_group_name_H-M   'P 1'
#
loop_
_entity.id
_entity.type
_entity.pdbx_description
1 polymer ?
#
loop_
_entity_poly.entity_id
_entity_poly.type
_entity_poly.pdbx_seq_one_letter_code
_entity_poly.pdbx_strand_id
1 'polypeptide(L)'
;MDTKLLEALKQELKGIFGSVYEYGGGYGYRYQHGVRVMIYCQKIAQFPRFKNEKINLEALLTAALFHDIGKIVAVDKDGLLVYGDYGDKSHEIGGSEIAPKYLKKYISDQKLIDLICLIIKEQDRNVANTRIESSIIKDADRLDHQGVTHIWCSVTYANYQKKNVEAFEEFWKSDEGQVKFESSLNRYNFPEVAQIARKRLAKLKEFTQLMFSEQVGEDIVVDDQ
;
A
#
# COMPACT_ATOMS: atom_id res chain seq x y z
N MET A 1 -10.69 -16.97 8.34
CA MET A 1 -10.96 -17.00 6.89
C MET A 1 -10.48 -18.33 6.36
N ASP A 2 -11.31 -19.02 5.59
CA ASP A 2 -10.93 -20.26 4.90
C ASP A 2 -9.71 -20.00 4.00
N THR A 3 -8.70 -20.86 4.10
CA THR A 3 -7.47 -20.75 3.30
C THR A 3 -7.78 -20.91 1.81
N LYS A 4 -8.76 -21.76 1.44
CA LYS A 4 -9.17 -21.92 0.03
C LYS A 4 -9.81 -20.65 -0.53
N LEU A 5 -10.70 -20.03 0.24
CA LEU A 5 -11.31 -18.75 -0.13
C LEU A 5 -10.24 -17.66 -0.30
N LEU A 6 -9.28 -17.58 0.61
CA LEU A 6 -8.20 -16.60 0.53
C LEU A 6 -7.39 -16.75 -0.75
N GLU A 7 -6.97 -17.97 -1.07
CA GLU A 7 -6.19 -18.22 -2.29
C GLU A 7 -7.00 -17.94 -3.55
N ALA A 8 -8.29 -18.29 -3.57
CA ALA A 8 -9.17 -17.95 -4.69
C ALA A 8 -9.29 -16.43 -4.90
N LEU A 9 -9.46 -15.66 -3.83
CA LEU A 9 -9.50 -14.20 -3.86
C LEU A 9 -8.17 -13.58 -4.33
N LYS A 10 -7.03 -14.12 -3.91
CA LYS A 10 -5.71 -13.70 -4.42
C LYS A 10 -5.56 -13.98 -5.90
N GLN A 11 -5.99 -15.15 -6.39
CA GLN A 11 -5.92 -15.46 -7.81
C GLN A 11 -6.84 -14.56 -8.64
N GLU A 12 -8.03 -14.23 -8.13
CA GLU A 12 -8.92 -13.25 -8.78
C GLU A 12 -8.23 -11.88 -8.88
N LEU A 13 -7.67 -11.35 -7.78
CA LEU A 13 -6.95 -10.07 -7.82
C LEU A 13 -5.72 -10.11 -8.74
N LYS A 14 -4.99 -11.23 -8.75
CA LYS A 14 -3.87 -11.46 -9.67
C LYS A 14 -4.34 -11.47 -11.12
N GLY A 15 -5.50 -12.03 -11.42
CA GLY A 15 -6.11 -11.97 -12.76
C GLY A 15 -6.44 -10.55 -13.19
N ILE A 16 -6.77 -9.67 -12.25
CA ILE A 16 -7.13 -8.27 -12.52
C ILE A 16 -5.88 -7.39 -12.71
N PHE A 17 -4.92 -7.48 -11.80
CA PHE A 17 -3.76 -6.56 -11.78
C PHE A 17 -2.43 -7.20 -12.19
N GLY A 18 -2.37 -8.51 -12.41
CA GLY A 18 -1.11 -9.24 -12.61
C GLY A 18 -0.31 -8.81 -13.84
N SER A 19 -0.99 -8.36 -14.90
CA SER A 19 -0.38 -7.80 -16.11
C SER A 19 -0.41 -6.28 -16.16
N VAL A 20 -1.01 -5.62 -15.16
CA VAL A 20 -1.10 -4.15 -15.13
C VAL A 20 0.26 -3.58 -14.77
N TYR A 21 0.72 -2.63 -15.56
CA TYR A 21 1.93 -1.86 -15.31
C TYR A 21 1.61 -0.53 -14.62
N GLU A 22 2.48 -0.13 -13.71
CA GLU A 22 2.38 1.13 -13.01
C GLU A 22 3.77 1.78 -12.92
N TYR A 23 3.85 3.08 -13.20
CA TYR A 23 5.12 3.81 -13.20
C TYR A 23 5.88 3.71 -11.87
N GLY A 24 5.15 3.78 -10.75
CA GLY A 24 5.70 3.60 -9.40
C GLY A 24 5.46 2.19 -8.87
N GLY A 25 6.16 1.19 -9.41
CA GLY A 25 6.05 -0.18 -8.93
C GLY A 25 6.28 -1.30 -9.95
N GLY A 26 6.07 -1.01 -11.24
CA GLY A 26 6.21 -1.98 -12.32
C GLY A 26 5.01 -2.91 -12.51
N TYR A 27 5.22 -4.02 -13.23
CA TYR A 27 4.18 -5.01 -13.53
C TYR A 27 3.68 -5.73 -12.28
N GLY A 28 2.36 -5.88 -12.16
CA GLY A 28 1.74 -6.63 -11.07
C GLY A 28 1.84 -5.95 -9.71
N TYR A 29 2.31 -4.69 -9.65
CA TYR A 29 2.55 -3.99 -8.40
C TYR A 29 1.30 -3.93 -7.52
N ARG A 30 0.14 -3.54 -8.07
CA ARG A 30 -1.11 -3.42 -7.29
C ARG A 30 -1.55 -4.73 -6.67
N TYR A 31 -1.39 -5.85 -7.37
CA TYR A 31 -1.63 -7.18 -6.80
C TYR A 31 -0.70 -7.44 -5.59
N GLN A 32 0.60 -7.24 -5.78
CA GLN A 32 1.59 -7.48 -4.71
C GLN A 32 1.38 -6.55 -3.52
N HIS A 33 1.04 -5.29 -3.78
CA HIS A 33 0.68 -4.31 -2.76
C HIS A 33 -0.54 -4.75 -1.96
N GLY A 34 -1.65 -5.11 -2.62
CA GLY A 34 -2.85 -5.64 -1.94
C GLY A 34 -2.53 -6.87 -1.06
N VAL A 35 -1.69 -7.79 -1.54
CA VAL A 35 -1.23 -8.95 -0.75
C VAL A 35 -0.40 -8.53 0.47
N ARG A 36 0.54 -7.60 0.32
CA ARG A 36 1.36 -7.11 1.46
C ARG A 36 0.49 -6.39 2.50
N VAL A 37 -0.40 -5.50 2.08
CA VAL A 37 -1.32 -4.77 2.98
C VAL A 37 -2.22 -5.75 3.73
N MET A 38 -2.76 -6.76 3.06
CA MET A 38 -3.53 -7.82 3.70
C MET A 38 -2.71 -8.58 4.75
N ILE A 39 -1.47 -8.98 4.44
CA ILE A 39 -0.57 -9.63 5.40
C ILE A 39 -0.29 -8.73 6.61
N TYR A 40 -0.13 -7.42 6.39
CA TYR A 40 0.09 -6.47 7.47
C TYR A 40 -1.15 -6.33 8.35
N CYS A 41 -2.34 -6.24 7.75
CA CYS A 41 -3.61 -6.24 8.48
C CYS A 41 -3.77 -7.48 9.36
N GLN A 42 -3.42 -8.66 8.83
CA GLN A 42 -3.47 -9.91 9.59
C GLN A 42 -2.58 -9.86 10.84
N LYS A 43 -1.37 -9.29 10.73
CA LYS A 43 -0.45 -9.14 11.86
C LYS A 43 -0.90 -8.06 12.84
N ILE A 44 -1.39 -6.92 12.35
CA ILE A 44 -1.87 -5.82 13.19
C ILE A 44 -3.09 -6.27 14.01
N ALA A 45 -4.03 -7.01 13.41
CA ALA A 45 -5.21 -7.52 14.11
C ALA A 45 -4.89 -8.48 15.28
N GLN A 46 -3.65 -9.00 15.36
CA GLN A 46 -3.19 -9.84 16.47
C GLN A 46 -2.55 -9.04 17.62
N PHE A 47 -2.49 -7.72 17.53
CA PHE A 47 -1.92 -6.90 18.61
C PHE A 47 -2.73 -7.04 19.90
N PRO A 48 -2.07 -7.06 21.08
CA PRO A 48 -2.75 -7.25 22.37
C PRO A 48 -3.91 -6.27 22.62
N ARG A 49 -3.81 -5.05 22.09
CA ARG A 49 -4.87 -4.02 22.21
C ARG A 49 -6.22 -4.45 21.63
N PHE A 50 -6.23 -5.37 20.66
CA PHE A 50 -7.45 -5.82 19.99
C PHE A 50 -8.01 -7.10 20.60
N LYS A 51 -7.45 -7.59 21.72
CA LYS A 51 -7.89 -8.85 22.35
C LYS A 51 -9.39 -8.89 22.68
N ASN A 52 -9.96 -7.74 23.02
CA ASN A 52 -11.38 -7.61 23.37
C ASN A 52 -12.22 -6.97 22.26
N GLU A 53 -11.60 -6.65 21.12
CA GLU A 53 -12.28 -6.02 19.99
C GLU A 53 -12.89 -7.09 19.08
N LYS A 54 -14.12 -6.85 18.64
CA LYS A 54 -14.80 -7.75 17.69
C LYS A 54 -14.40 -7.41 16.26
N ILE A 55 -13.23 -7.87 15.84
CA ILE A 55 -12.73 -7.70 14.47
C ILE A 55 -13.32 -8.80 13.58
N ASN A 56 -14.00 -8.43 12.50
CA ASN A 56 -14.33 -9.35 11.43
C ASN A 56 -13.11 -9.56 10.53
N LEU A 57 -12.29 -10.56 10.86
CA LEU A 57 -11.06 -10.86 10.12
C LEU A 57 -11.30 -11.18 8.64
N GLU A 58 -12.41 -11.80 8.29
CA GLU A 58 -12.71 -12.12 6.89
C GLU A 58 -13.00 -10.86 6.08
N ALA A 59 -13.78 -9.94 6.65
CA ALA A 59 -14.04 -8.65 6.03
C ALA A 59 -12.76 -7.80 5.96
N LEU A 60 -11.96 -7.76 7.04
CA LEU A 60 -10.71 -7.03 7.11
C LEU A 60 -9.73 -7.48 6.01
N LEU A 61 -9.46 -8.78 5.92
CA LEU A 61 -8.46 -9.30 4.98
C LEU A 61 -8.94 -9.18 3.53
N THR A 62 -10.23 -9.41 3.27
CA THR A 62 -10.78 -9.27 1.91
C THR A 62 -10.80 -7.80 1.48
N ALA A 63 -11.22 -6.89 2.36
CA ALA A 63 -11.18 -5.46 2.08
C ALA A 63 -9.74 -4.96 1.89
N ALA A 64 -8.79 -5.40 2.71
CA ALA A 64 -7.37 -5.04 2.56
C ALA A 64 -6.80 -5.49 1.21
N LEU A 65 -7.14 -6.71 0.77
CA LEU A 65 -6.70 -7.26 -0.50
C LEU A 65 -7.28 -6.46 -1.69
N PHE A 66 -8.54 -6.04 -1.60
CA PHE A 66 -9.27 -5.36 -2.69
C PHE A 66 -9.36 -3.83 -2.52
N HIS A 67 -8.71 -3.22 -1.54
CA HIS A 67 -8.93 -1.79 -1.21
C HIS A 67 -8.65 -0.86 -2.40
N ASP A 68 -7.71 -1.24 -3.26
CA ASP A 68 -7.28 -0.50 -4.44
C ASP A 68 -8.02 -0.91 -5.73
N ILE A 69 -9.06 -1.76 -5.64
CA ILE A 69 -9.69 -2.36 -6.83
C ILE A 69 -10.28 -1.34 -7.80
N GLY A 70 -10.72 -0.17 -7.31
CA GLY A 70 -11.27 0.88 -8.17
C GLY A 70 -10.26 1.46 -9.15
N LYS A 71 -8.95 1.28 -8.90
CA LYS A 71 -7.90 1.74 -9.83
C LYS A 71 -7.94 1.04 -11.18
N ILE A 72 -8.62 -0.10 -11.31
CA ILE A 72 -8.79 -0.79 -12.60
C ILE A 72 -9.51 0.07 -13.64
N VAL A 73 -10.31 1.05 -13.21
CA VAL A 73 -11.01 1.99 -14.11
C VAL A 73 -10.03 2.91 -14.83
N ALA A 74 -8.89 3.18 -14.21
CA ALA A 74 -7.82 4.04 -14.75
C ALA A 74 -6.77 3.24 -15.55
N VAL A 75 -7.01 1.96 -15.82
CA VAL A 75 -6.10 1.13 -16.62
C VAL A 75 -6.49 1.28 -18.09
N ASP A 76 -5.54 1.72 -18.91
CA ASP A 76 -5.76 1.88 -20.35
C ASP A 76 -5.77 0.53 -21.11
N LYS A 77 -6.02 0.62 -22.42
CA LYS A 77 -6.06 -0.55 -23.31
C LYS A 77 -4.74 -1.33 -23.39
N ASP A 78 -3.62 -0.69 -23.07
CA ASP A 78 -2.28 -1.25 -23.15
C ASP A 78 -1.84 -1.83 -21.78
N GLY A 79 -2.71 -1.75 -20.77
CA GLY A 79 -2.48 -2.29 -19.45
C GLY A 79 -1.69 -1.36 -18.53
N LEU A 80 -1.57 -0.08 -18.88
CA LEU A 80 -0.93 0.93 -18.04
C LEU A 80 -1.97 1.59 -17.12
N LEU A 81 -1.63 1.69 -15.83
CA LEU A 81 -2.40 2.47 -14.86
C LEU A 81 -2.06 3.97 -15.01
N VAL A 82 -3.05 4.75 -15.44
CA VAL A 82 -2.92 6.19 -15.68
C VAL A 82 -3.49 6.97 -14.49
N TYR A 83 -2.59 7.49 -13.66
CA TYR A 83 -2.96 8.24 -12.46
C TYR A 83 -3.80 9.49 -12.78
N GLY A 84 -4.88 9.67 -12.01
CA GLY A 84 -5.76 10.84 -12.13
C GLY A 84 -6.97 10.62 -13.04
N ASP A 85 -6.98 9.55 -13.83
CA ASP A 85 -8.10 9.18 -14.69
C ASP A 85 -9.08 8.22 -13.98
N TYR A 86 -9.64 8.67 -12.86
CA TYR A 86 -10.61 7.90 -12.07
C TYR A 86 -12.07 8.31 -12.35
N GLY A 87 -12.29 9.18 -13.34
CA GLY A 87 -13.57 9.85 -13.57
C GLY A 87 -13.95 10.80 -12.43
N ASP A 88 -15.25 10.89 -12.12
CA ASP A 88 -15.79 11.81 -11.11
C ASP A 88 -15.67 11.31 -9.65
N LYS A 89 -15.12 10.10 -9.44
CA LYS A 89 -15.06 9.45 -8.12
C LYS A 89 -13.63 9.10 -7.74
N SER A 90 -13.36 9.06 -6.44
CA SER A 90 -12.13 8.47 -5.93
C SER A 90 -12.12 6.95 -6.18
N HIS A 91 -10.92 6.38 -6.26
CA HIS A 91 -10.74 4.95 -6.50
C HIS A 91 -11.26 4.09 -5.34
N GLU A 92 -11.33 4.63 -4.13
CA GLU A 92 -11.89 3.95 -2.96
C GLU A 92 -13.42 3.87 -3.06
N ILE A 93 -14.09 4.97 -3.45
CA ILE A 93 -15.54 4.98 -3.67
C ILE A 93 -15.89 4.09 -4.86
N GLY A 94 -15.26 4.29 -6.01
CA GLY A 94 -15.47 3.45 -7.19
C GLY A 94 -15.12 1.98 -6.91
N GLY A 95 -14.07 1.74 -6.13
CA GLY A 95 -13.66 0.41 -5.69
C GLY A 95 -14.73 -0.30 -4.88
N SER A 96 -15.39 0.41 -3.96
CA SER A 96 -16.51 -0.15 -3.18
C SER A 96 -17.72 -0.55 -4.03
N GLU A 97 -17.96 0.14 -5.15
CA GLU A 97 -19.05 -0.14 -6.10
C GLU A 97 -18.71 -1.33 -7.03
N ILE A 98 -17.43 -1.48 -7.37
CA ILE A 98 -16.93 -2.52 -8.28
C ILE A 98 -16.64 -3.83 -7.57
N ALA A 99 -16.18 -3.80 -6.30
CA ALA A 99 -15.80 -4.98 -5.54
C ALA A 99 -16.86 -6.10 -5.55
N PRO A 100 -18.18 -5.85 -5.40
CA PRO A 100 -19.20 -6.90 -5.45
C PRO A 100 -19.16 -7.78 -6.71
N LYS A 101 -18.80 -7.21 -7.87
CA LYS A 101 -18.69 -7.95 -9.14
C LYS A 101 -17.71 -9.12 -9.04
N TYR A 102 -16.62 -8.91 -8.30
CA TYR A 102 -15.55 -9.91 -8.13
C TYR A 102 -15.84 -10.82 -6.93
N LEU A 103 -16.32 -10.25 -5.82
CA LEU A 103 -16.53 -10.98 -4.57
C LEU A 103 -17.69 -12.00 -4.64
N LYS A 104 -18.77 -11.68 -5.36
CA LYS A 104 -19.96 -12.56 -5.47
C LYS A 104 -19.68 -13.92 -6.11
N LYS A 105 -18.53 -14.08 -6.79
CA LYS A 105 -18.09 -15.37 -7.33
C LYS A 105 -17.70 -16.38 -6.24
N TYR A 106 -17.32 -15.88 -5.07
CA TYR A 106 -16.70 -16.68 -3.99
C TYR A 106 -17.43 -16.55 -2.65
N ILE A 107 -18.10 -15.43 -2.42
CA ILE A 107 -18.81 -15.12 -1.17
C ILE A 107 -20.31 -15.04 -1.47
N SER A 108 -21.11 -15.86 -0.78
CA SER A 108 -22.57 -15.84 -0.89
C SER A 108 -23.26 -14.99 0.18
N ASP A 109 -22.58 -14.70 1.29
CA ASP A 109 -23.11 -13.85 2.36
C ASP A 109 -23.10 -12.37 1.93
N GLN A 110 -24.28 -11.85 1.56
CA GLN A 110 -24.45 -10.46 1.16
C GLN A 110 -24.09 -9.48 2.28
N LYS A 111 -24.32 -9.81 3.57
CA LYS A 111 -23.96 -8.92 4.68
C LYS A 111 -22.44 -8.79 4.82
N LEU A 112 -21.71 -9.87 4.56
CA LEU A 112 -20.25 -9.84 4.53
C LEU A 112 -19.74 -8.99 3.36
N ILE A 113 -20.32 -9.14 2.16
CA ILE A 113 -19.96 -8.32 0.99
C ILE A 113 -20.23 -6.84 1.28
N ASP A 114 -21.39 -6.49 1.84
CA ASP A 114 -21.74 -5.11 2.17
C ASP A 114 -20.75 -4.52 3.19
N LEU A 115 -20.34 -5.30 4.19
CA LEU A 115 -19.32 -4.90 5.15
C LEU A 115 -17.96 -4.67 4.49
N ILE A 116 -17.53 -5.56 3.58
CA ILE A 116 -16.27 -5.40 2.84
C ILE A 116 -16.31 -4.10 2.01
N CYS A 117 -17.42 -3.85 1.31
CA CYS A 117 -17.57 -2.65 0.47
C CYS A 117 -17.57 -1.38 1.31
N LEU A 118 -18.22 -1.39 2.48
CA LEU A 118 -18.15 -0.29 3.45
C LEU A 118 -16.70 -0.02 3.86
N ILE A 119 -15.94 -1.05 4.25
CA ILE A 119 -14.56 -0.89 4.69
C ILE A 119 -13.67 -0.34 3.55
N ILE A 120 -13.85 -0.80 2.30
CA ILE A 120 -13.15 -0.27 1.13
C ILE A 120 -13.49 1.22 0.93
N LYS A 121 -14.78 1.57 0.99
CA LYS A 121 -15.24 2.96 0.85
C LYS A 121 -14.63 3.88 1.92
N GLU A 122 -14.52 3.39 3.15
CA GLU A 122 -13.92 4.13 4.27
C GLU A 122 -12.42 4.38 4.12
N GLN A 123 -11.74 3.77 3.13
CA GLN A 123 -10.35 4.12 2.83
C GLN A 123 -10.22 5.52 2.23
N ASP A 124 -11.28 6.05 1.62
CA ASP A 124 -11.32 7.44 1.15
C ASP A 124 -11.04 8.40 2.31
N ARG A 125 -10.23 9.44 2.03
CA ARG A 125 -9.82 10.44 3.02
C ARG A 125 -10.97 11.32 3.54
N ASN A 126 -12.04 11.46 2.77
CA ASN A 126 -13.21 12.28 3.08
C ASN A 126 -14.32 11.46 3.73
N VAL A 127 -14.15 10.15 3.89
CA VAL A 127 -15.11 9.26 4.53
C VAL A 127 -14.61 8.94 5.95
N ALA A 128 -15.49 9.13 6.93
CA ALA A 128 -15.20 8.81 8.32
C ALA A 128 -15.08 7.29 8.52
N ASN A 129 -14.08 6.85 9.28
CA ASN A 129 -13.97 5.45 9.68
C ASN A 129 -15.05 5.11 10.71
N THR A 130 -15.93 4.17 10.41
CA THR A 130 -16.92 3.68 11.38
C THR A 130 -16.50 2.36 12.02
N ARG A 131 -15.42 1.75 11.51
CA ARG A 131 -14.95 0.41 11.88
C ARG A 131 -13.47 0.41 12.25
N ILE A 132 -13.11 -0.48 13.17
CA ILE A 132 -11.71 -0.70 13.55
C ILE A 132 -10.92 -1.32 12.38
N GLU A 133 -11.56 -2.16 11.57
CA GLU A 133 -11.00 -2.74 10.36
C GLU A 133 -10.50 -1.67 9.39
N SER A 134 -11.28 -0.60 9.20
CA SER A 134 -10.92 0.51 8.32
C SER A 134 -9.67 1.24 8.82
N SER A 135 -9.53 1.43 10.14
CA SER A 135 -8.33 2.02 10.74
C SER A 135 -7.11 1.10 10.63
N ILE A 136 -7.30 -0.22 10.72
CA ILE A 136 -6.23 -1.21 10.52
C ILE A 136 -5.71 -1.15 9.08
N ILE A 137 -6.60 -1.10 8.08
CA ILE A 137 -6.19 -1.01 6.67
C ILE A 137 -5.46 0.30 6.39
N LYS A 138 -5.98 1.46 6.85
CA LYS A 138 -5.29 2.76 6.68
C LYS A 138 -3.88 2.76 7.25
N ASP A 139 -3.68 2.11 8.39
CA ASP A 139 -2.36 1.98 9.01
C ASP A 139 -1.46 0.99 8.24
N ALA A 140 -2.01 -0.14 7.81
CA ALA A 140 -1.28 -1.15 7.03
C ALA A 140 -0.84 -0.63 5.66
N ASP A 141 -1.73 0.05 4.93
CA ASP A 141 -1.46 0.66 3.63
C ASP A 141 -0.36 1.74 3.75
N ARG A 142 -0.49 2.63 4.74
CA ARG A 142 0.57 3.62 5.02
C ARG A 142 1.89 2.94 5.37
N LEU A 143 1.87 1.86 6.14
CA LEU A 143 3.06 1.12 6.53
C LEU A 143 3.77 0.44 5.34
N ASP A 144 3.05 0.05 4.28
CA ASP A 144 3.66 -0.50 3.05
C ASP A 144 4.48 0.54 2.27
N HIS A 145 4.14 1.82 2.46
CA HIS A 145 4.87 2.95 1.90
C HIS A 145 5.99 3.47 2.81
N GLN A 146 6.11 2.98 4.05
CA GLN A 146 7.11 3.42 5.02
C GLN A 146 8.16 2.32 5.23
N GLY A 147 9.22 2.32 4.43
CA GLY A 147 10.34 1.38 4.57
C GLY A 147 11.15 1.18 3.29
N VAL A 148 12.17 0.31 3.36
CA VAL A 148 13.11 0.05 2.25
C VAL A 148 12.43 -0.48 0.97
N THR A 149 11.25 -1.10 1.08
CA THR A 149 10.45 -1.50 -0.09
C THR A 149 10.00 -0.31 -0.94
N HIS A 150 9.91 0.88 -0.34
CA HIS A 150 9.59 2.11 -1.07
C HIS A 150 10.65 2.44 -2.14
N ILE A 151 11.92 2.08 -1.91
CA ILE A 151 13.00 2.32 -2.88
C ILE A 151 12.70 1.72 -4.24
N TRP A 152 12.08 0.55 -4.30
CA TRP A 152 11.66 -0.06 -5.57
C TRP A 152 10.69 0.86 -6.34
N CYS A 153 9.70 1.43 -5.66
CA CYS A 153 8.79 2.40 -6.25
C CYS A 153 9.53 3.67 -6.69
N SER A 154 10.48 4.15 -5.88
CA SER A 154 11.28 5.34 -6.21
C SER A 154 12.13 5.13 -7.46
N VAL A 155 12.83 3.99 -7.58
CA VAL A 155 13.68 3.65 -8.72
C VAL A 155 12.87 3.47 -9.99
N THR A 156 11.77 2.73 -9.93
CA THR A 156 10.89 2.51 -11.10
C THR A 156 10.27 3.82 -11.60
N TYR A 157 9.83 4.68 -10.67
CA TYR A 157 9.30 6.00 -11.00
C TYR A 157 10.38 6.94 -11.54
N ALA A 158 11.58 6.92 -10.96
CA ALA A 158 12.72 7.71 -11.45
C ALA A 158 13.08 7.34 -12.89
N ASN A 159 13.16 6.05 -13.19
CA ASN A 159 13.40 5.57 -14.56
C ASN A 159 12.35 6.07 -15.55
N TYR A 160 11.07 6.01 -15.18
CA TYR A 160 9.99 6.56 -16.01
C TYR A 160 10.14 8.08 -16.23
N GLN A 161 10.46 8.82 -15.18
CA GLN A 161 10.67 10.28 -15.21
C GLN A 161 12.03 10.69 -15.81
N LYS A 162 12.83 9.73 -16.29
CA LYS A 162 14.21 9.94 -16.78
C LYS A 162 15.10 10.66 -15.76
N LYS A 163 14.93 10.31 -14.48
CA LYS A 163 15.73 10.80 -13.36
C LYS A 163 16.83 9.80 -13.00
N ASN A 164 17.97 10.34 -12.58
CA ASN A 164 19.14 9.62 -12.09
C ASN A 164 19.17 9.63 -10.54
N VAL A 165 20.25 9.11 -9.96
CA VAL A 165 20.41 9.01 -8.50
C VAL A 165 20.58 10.41 -7.88
N GLU A 166 21.25 11.35 -8.57
CA GLU A 166 21.35 12.76 -8.15
C GLU A 166 19.97 13.40 -7.97
N ALA A 167 19.08 13.23 -8.95
CA ALA A 167 17.71 13.74 -8.86
C ALA A 167 16.88 13.05 -7.76
N PHE A 168 17.20 11.81 -7.41
CA PHE A 168 16.59 11.13 -6.26
C PHE A 168 17.11 11.70 -4.93
N GLU A 169 18.40 12.01 -4.84
CA GLU A 169 19.00 12.67 -3.68
C GLU A 169 18.42 14.07 -3.44
N GLU A 170 18.30 14.88 -4.49
CA GLU A 170 17.65 16.20 -4.43
C GLU A 170 16.21 16.10 -3.92
N PHE A 171 15.44 15.15 -4.46
CA PHE A 171 14.09 14.87 -3.98
C PHE A 171 14.10 14.47 -2.51
N TRP A 172 14.98 13.54 -2.11
CA TRP A 172 15.04 13.03 -0.74
C TRP A 172 15.36 14.12 0.28
N LYS A 173 16.28 15.03 -0.07
CA LYS A 173 16.69 16.18 0.75
C LYS A 173 15.67 17.33 0.75
N SER A 174 14.71 17.33 -0.17
CA SER A 174 13.63 18.32 -0.23
C SER A 174 12.53 18.06 0.81
N ASP A 175 11.65 19.06 1.00
CA ASP A 175 10.45 18.93 1.85
C ASP A 175 9.47 17.84 1.35
N GLU A 176 9.53 17.48 0.07
CA GLU A 176 8.67 16.44 -0.51
C GLU A 176 9.20 15.02 -0.28
N GLY A 177 10.48 14.87 0.08
CA GLY A 177 11.14 13.62 0.39
C GLY A 177 11.05 13.28 1.87
N GLN A 178 12.17 13.37 2.58
CA GLN A 178 12.29 12.92 3.95
C GLN A 178 11.27 13.58 4.90
N VAL A 179 11.07 14.89 4.81
CA VAL A 179 10.15 15.65 5.68
C VAL A 179 8.70 15.15 5.53
N LYS A 180 8.28 14.85 4.30
CA LYS A 180 6.95 14.28 4.03
C LYS A 180 6.80 12.89 4.65
N PHE A 181 7.82 12.05 4.61
CA PHE A 181 7.78 10.74 5.26
C PHE A 181 7.68 10.86 6.78
N GLU A 182 8.46 11.77 7.38
CA GLU A 182 8.41 12.04 8.82
C GLU A 182 7.06 12.59 9.26
N SER A 183 6.49 13.55 8.54
CA SER A 183 5.18 14.11 8.87
C SER A 183 4.06 13.06 8.80
N SER A 184 4.21 12.05 7.93
CA SER A 184 3.23 10.95 7.80
C SER A 184 3.14 10.07 9.05
N LEU A 185 4.16 10.06 9.92
CA LEU A 185 4.18 9.30 11.16
C LEU A 185 3.09 9.75 12.15
N ASN A 186 2.60 10.98 12.02
CA ASN A 186 1.53 11.53 12.88
C ASN A 186 0.14 11.09 12.42
N ARG A 187 0.02 10.38 11.30
CA ARG A 187 -1.26 9.98 10.70
C ARG A 187 -1.69 8.55 11.03
N TYR A 188 -0.88 7.81 11.79
CA TYR A 188 -1.20 6.46 12.22
C TYR A 188 -2.29 6.47 13.30
N ASN A 189 -3.24 5.55 13.18
CA ASN A 189 -4.32 5.34 14.14
C ASN A 189 -3.83 4.61 15.39
N PHE A 190 -2.79 3.76 15.24
CA PHE A 190 -2.29 2.92 16.32
C PHE A 190 -0.81 3.22 16.62
N PRO A 191 -0.46 3.61 17.88
CA PRO A 191 0.91 3.92 18.26
C PRO A 191 1.91 2.78 18.02
N GLU A 192 1.47 1.53 18.15
CA GLU A 192 2.29 0.34 17.89
C GLU A 192 2.68 0.26 16.40
N VAL A 193 1.76 0.57 15.49
CA VAL A 193 2.06 0.62 14.05
C VAL A 193 2.96 1.81 13.73
N ALA A 194 2.70 2.98 14.35
CA ALA A 194 3.58 4.15 14.22
C ALA A 194 5.02 3.85 14.66
N GLN A 195 5.21 3.05 15.72
CA GLN A 195 6.53 2.62 16.16
C GLN A 195 7.22 1.73 15.13
N ILE A 196 6.51 0.81 14.48
CA ILE A 196 7.05 0.01 13.39
C ILE A 196 7.43 0.90 12.21
N ALA A 197 6.58 1.86 11.84
CA ALA A 197 6.85 2.83 10.77
C ALA A 197 8.12 3.64 11.04
N ARG A 198 8.32 4.15 12.27
CA ARG A 198 9.56 4.83 12.67
C ARG A 198 10.80 3.97 12.47
N LYS A 199 10.74 2.68 12.87
CA LYS A 199 11.86 1.74 12.68
C LYS A 199 12.14 1.50 11.20
N ARG A 200 11.10 1.38 10.37
CA ARG A 200 11.27 1.20 8.92
C ARG A 200 11.80 2.45 8.23
N LEU A 201 11.35 3.64 8.65
CA LEU A 201 11.85 4.91 8.13
C LEU A 201 13.33 5.13 8.49
N ALA A 202 13.74 4.78 9.71
CA ALA A 202 15.16 4.84 10.09
C ALA A 202 16.03 3.97 9.17
N LYS A 203 15.60 2.73 8.87
CA LYS A 203 16.29 1.85 7.91
C LYS A 203 16.27 2.38 6.49
N LEU A 204 15.17 3.02 6.08
CA LEU A 204 15.08 3.67 4.77
C LEU A 204 16.11 4.80 4.64
N LYS A 205 16.24 5.65 5.67
CA LYS A 205 17.24 6.73 5.70
C LYS A 205 18.67 6.20 5.64
N GLU A 206 18.96 5.15 6.41
CA GLU A 206 20.26 4.47 6.39
C GLU A 206 20.57 3.96 4.99
N PHE A 207 19.62 3.26 4.36
CA PHE A 207 19.77 2.74 3.01
C PHE A 207 19.97 3.83 1.95
N THR A 208 19.20 4.92 2.01
CA THR A 208 19.38 6.04 1.06
C THR A 208 20.72 6.73 1.26
N GLN A 209 21.17 6.89 2.51
CA GLN A 209 22.48 7.49 2.78
C GLN A 209 23.62 6.64 2.22
N LEU A 210 23.55 5.31 2.37
CA LEU A 210 24.52 4.39 1.78
C LEU A 210 24.56 4.51 0.26
N MET A 211 23.40 4.53 -0.38
CA MET A 211 23.29 4.72 -1.83
C MET A 211 23.97 6.03 -2.29
N PHE A 212 23.77 7.13 -1.56
CA PHE A 212 24.39 8.42 -1.90
C PHE A 212 25.89 8.43 -1.67
N SER A 213 26.39 7.82 -0.58
CA SER A 213 27.84 7.74 -0.35
C SER A 213 28.55 6.87 -1.40
N GLU A 214 27.96 5.73 -1.76
CA GLU A 214 28.49 4.83 -2.80
C GLU A 214 28.57 5.52 -4.17
N GLN A 215 27.59 6.36 -4.49
CA GLN A 215 27.54 7.09 -5.77
C GLN A 215 28.73 8.04 -5.95
N VAL A 216 29.23 8.65 -4.87
CA VAL A 216 30.36 9.60 -4.90
C VAL A 216 31.67 8.99 -4.40
N GLY A 217 31.67 7.71 -4.01
CA GLY A 217 32.83 6.99 -3.49
C GLY A 217 33.28 7.42 -2.10
N GLU A 218 32.39 8.01 -1.29
CA GLU A 218 32.68 8.40 0.11
C GLU A 218 32.95 7.18 1.02
N ASP A 219 32.48 6.00 0.62
CA ASP A 219 32.72 4.72 1.30
C ASP A 219 34.10 4.12 0.99
N ILE A 220 34.80 4.62 -0.03
CA ILE A 220 36.14 4.17 -0.40
C ILE A 220 37.17 4.94 0.41
N VAL A 221 37.46 4.44 1.61
CA VAL A 221 38.54 4.96 2.45
C VAL A 221 39.88 4.36 1.99
N VAL A 222 40.84 5.22 1.68
CA VAL A 222 42.24 4.79 1.54
C VAL A 222 42.82 4.75 2.96
N ASP A 223 43.09 3.55 3.47
CA ASP A 223 43.84 3.42 4.71
C ASP A 223 45.23 4.03 4.51
N ASP A 224 45.52 5.16 5.16
CA ASP A 224 46.87 5.68 5.29
C ASP A 224 47.68 4.70 6.13
N GLN A 225 48.45 3.81 5.47
CA GLN A 225 49.52 3.02 6.08
C GLN A 225 50.81 3.83 6.19
#